data_AF-A0A350CH96-F1
#
_entry.id   AF-A0A350CH96-F1
#
_cell.length_a   1.000
_cell.length_b   1.000
_cell.length_c   1.000
_cell.angle_alpha   90.00
_cell.angle_beta   90.00
_cell.angle_gamma   90.00
#
_symmetry.space_group_name_H-M   'P 1'
#
loop_
_entity.id
_entity.type
_entity.pdbx_description
1 polymer ?
#
loop_
_entity_poly.entity_id
_entity_poly.type
_entity_poly.pdbx_seq_one_letter_code
_entity_poly.pdbx_strand_id
1 'polypeptide(L)'
;MTQGDKHPEKFAKGQRLTAAGLNELTTAIESVMGRMLGQSVGQPLDISGKLDGDLAPASDFGTGPATATMSVWDKDTNGNMVDTGRNETIVNRFLRISVPSGTIVEAKWLNGEWRLAAADCA
;
A
#
# COMPACT_ATOMS: atom_id res chain seq x y z
N MET A 1 -13.17 -25.74 11.60
CA MET A 1 -13.20 -26.12 10.18
C MET A 1 -14.49 -26.87 9.92
N THR A 2 -15.54 -26.13 9.58
CA THR A 2 -16.84 -26.69 9.18
C THR A 2 -16.84 -26.88 7.66
N GLN A 3 -17.62 -27.86 7.16
CA GLN A 3 -17.64 -28.30 5.76
C GLN A 3 -17.82 -27.22 4.68
N GLY A 4 -18.18 -25.97 5.02
CA GLY A 4 -18.22 -24.85 4.08
C GLY A 4 -16.86 -24.43 3.51
N ASP A 5 -15.75 -24.88 4.12
CA ASP A 5 -14.38 -24.49 3.74
C ASP A 5 -13.86 -25.11 2.43
N LYS A 6 -14.62 -25.99 1.74
CA LYS A 6 -14.08 -26.78 0.61
C LYS A 6 -14.56 -26.40 -0.79
N HIS A 7 -15.61 -25.59 -0.94
CA HIS A 7 -16.09 -25.17 -2.28
C HIS A 7 -16.66 -23.75 -2.25
N PRO A 8 -15.88 -22.70 -2.58
CA PRO A 8 -16.47 -21.39 -2.81
C PRO A 8 -17.48 -21.49 -3.97
N GLU A 9 -18.68 -20.93 -3.79
CA GLU A 9 -19.68 -20.86 -4.87
C GLU A 9 -19.07 -20.16 -6.10
N LYS A 10 -19.31 -20.73 -7.28
CA LYS A 10 -18.78 -20.18 -8.53
C LYS A 10 -19.72 -19.07 -9.01
N PHE A 11 -19.36 -17.82 -8.75
CA PHE A 11 -20.06 -16.68 -9.31
C PHE A 11 -19.91 -16.63 -10.84
N ALA A 12 -21.02 -16.40 -11.54
CA ALA A 12 -21.01 -16.19 -12.98
C ALA A 12 -20.86 -14.70 -13.33
N LYS A 13 -20.11 -14.40 -14.40
CA LYS A 13 -19.98 -13.02 -14.90
C LYS A 13 -21.37 -12.49 -15.30
N GLY A 14 -21.77 -11.36 -14.72
CA GLY A 14 -23.08 -10.73 -14.97
C GLY A 14 -24.20 -11.19 -14.03
N GLN A 15 -23.90 -12.04 -13.05
CA GLN A 15 -24.87 -12.44 -12.02
C GLN A 15 -25.28 -11.25 -11.14
N ARG A 16 -26.58 -11.06 -10.93
CA ARG A 16 -27.09 -10.16 -9.90
C ARG A 16 -26.95 -10.84 -8.55
N LEU A 17 -26.22 -10.20 -7.64
CA LEU A 17 -25.96 -10.74 -6.31
C LEU A 17 -26.98 -10.23 -5.31
N THR A 18 -27.45 -11.13 -4.44
CA THR A 18 -28.18 -10.77 -3.21
C THR A 18 -27.18 -10.28 -2.16
N ALA A 19 -27.67 -9.69 -1.06
CA ALA A 19 -26.79 -9.29 0.05
C ALA A 19 -25.96 -10.48 0.61
N ALA A 20 -26.54 -11.68 0.65
CA ALA A 20 -25.82 -12.89 1.02
C ALA A 20 -24.74 -13.26 -0.01
N GLY A 21 -25.06 -13.17 -1.30
CA GLY A 21 -24.10 -13.41 -2.38
C GLY A 21 -22.95 -12.39 -2.42
N LEU A 22 -23.16 -11.16 -1.97
CA LEU A 22 -22.07 -10.19 -1.78
C LEU A 22 -21.11 -10.64 -0.67
N ASN A 23 -21.62 -11.13 0.46
CA ASN A 23 -20.77 -11.59 1.57
C ASN A 23 -19.92 -12.79 1.15
N GLU A 24 -20.51 -13.73 0.42
CA GLU A 24 -19.79 -14.89 -0.12
C GLU A 24 -18.74 -14.49 -1.16
N LEU A 25 -19.01 -13.48 -1.99
CA LEU A 25 -18.02 -12.92 -2.91
C LEU A 25 -16.83 -12.32 -2.15
N THR A 26 -17.10 -11.54 -1.10
CA THR A 26 -16.05 -10.97 -0.24
C THR A 26 -15.15 -12.07 0.33
N THR A 27 -15.74 -13.12 0.92
CA THR A 27 -14.98 -14.26 1.46
C THR A 27 -14.19 -15.00 0.38
N ALA A 28 -14.73 -15.14 -0.83
CA ALA A 28 -14.02 -15.74 -1.95
C ALA A 28 -12.81 -14.90 -2.40
N ILE A 29 -12.96 -13.57 -2.45
CA ILE A 29 -11.87 -12.65 -2.77
C ILE A 29 -10.80 -12.70 -1.68
N GLU A 30 -11.17 -12.66 -0.40
CA GLU A 30 -10.25 -12.82 0.73
C GLU A 30 -9.47 -14.14 0.67
N SER A 31 -10.14 -15.24 0.32
CA SER A 31 -9.51 -16.55 0.14
C SER A 31 -8.54 -16.60 -1.05
N VAL A 32 -8.85 -15.92 -2.16
CA VAL A 32 -7.96 -15.82 -3.32
C VAL A 32 -6.75 -14.94 -2.97
N MET A 33 -6.97 -13.79 -2.34
CA MET A 33 -5.89 -12.91 -1.87
C MET A 33 -4.98 -13.64 -0.88
N GLY A 34 -5.54 -14.37 0.09
CA GLY A 34 -4.77 -15.16 1.05
C GLY A 34 -3.96 -16.30 0.41
N ARG A 35 -4.46 -16.90 -0.68
CA ARG A 35 -3.72 -17.92 -1.44
C ARG A 35 -2.64 -17.34 -2.34
N MET A 36 -2.87 -16.15 -2.90
CA MET A 36 -1.88 -15.47 -3.74
C MET A 36 -0.76 -14.83 -2.93
N LEU A 37 -1.06 -14.34 -1.73
CA LEU A 37 -0.15 -13.54 -0.90
C LEU A 37 0.47 -14.32 0.27
N GLY A 38 0.01 -15.55 0.53
CA GLY A 38 0.42 -16.34 1.69
C GLY A 38 -0.23 -15.84 3.00
N GLN A 39 -0.22 -16.71 4.02
CA GLN A 39 -0.86 -16.51 5.32
C GLN A 39 -0.15 -15.50 6.25
N SER A 40 0.44 -14.45 5.68
CA SER A 40 0.82 -13.25 6.43
C SER A 40 -0.26 -12.22 6.19
N VAL A 41 -0.68 -11.47 7.20
CA VAL A 41 -1.45 -10.23 7.00
C VAL A 41 -0.57 -9.35 6.10
N GLY A 42 -0.82 -9.40 4.79
CA GLY A 42 0.17 -9.08 3.77
C GLY A 42 0.62 -7.65 3.93
N GLN A 43 1.93 -7.45 4.11
CA GLN A 43 2.53 -6.14 3.97
C GLN A 43 2.01 -5.52 2.66
N PRO A 44 1.41 -4.32 2.69
CA PRO A 44 1.01 -3.61 1.49
C PRO A 44 2.15 -3.55 0.48
N LEU A 45 1.80 -3.60 -0.81
CA LEU A 45 2.77 -3.38 -1.88
C LEU A 45 3.47 -2.04 -1.70
N ASP A 46 4.74 -1.99 -2.07
CA ASP A 46 5.51 -0.76 -2.05
C ASP A 46 4.82 0.31 -2.90
N ILE A 47 4.84 1.55 -2.41
CA ILE A 47 4.23 2.70 -3.07
C ILE A 47 5.31 3.65 -3.55
N SER A 48 5.03 4.38 -4.62
CA SER A 48 5.85 5.50 -5.07
C SER A 48 5.02 6.76 -5.19
N GLY A 49 5.68 7.90 -5.17
CA GLY A 49 4.99 9.17 -5.17
C GLY A 49 5.92 10.35 -5.04
N LYS A 50 5.32 11.53 -4.98
CA LYS A 50 6.02 12.80 -4.84
C LYS A 50 5.85 13.34 -3.43
N LEU A 51 6.95 13.73 -2.79
CA LEU A 51 6.88 14.39 -1.48
C LEU A 51 6.24 15.77 -1.60
N ASP A 52 5.27 16.05 -0.74
CA ASP A 52 4.57 17.34 -0.68
C ASP A 52 5.24 18.32 0.30
N GLY A 53 6.16 17.81 1.12
CA GLY A 53 6.95 18.58 2.09
C GLY A 53 8.33 17.97 2.28
N ASP A 54 9.25 18.76 2.85
CA ASP A 54 10.61 18.31 3.12
C ASP A 54 10.60 17.19 4.18
N LEU A 55 11.21 16.06 3.84
CA LEU A 55 11.41 14.95 4.76
C LEU A 55 12.78 15.10 5.43
N ALA A 56 12.78 15.69 6.62
CA ALA A 56 14.00 15.90 7.40
C ALA A 56 14.65 14.56 7.83
N PRO A 57 15.92 14.58 8.29
CA PRO A 57 16.52 13.45 8.98
C PRO A 57 15.82 13.17 10.30
N ALA A 58 15.82 11.91 10.72
CA ALA A 58 15.36 11.54 12.05
C ALA A 58 16.30 12.11 13.12
N SER A 59 15.74 12.51 14.26
CA SER A 59 16.53 12.89 15.43
C SER A 59 17.02 11.67 16.21
N ASP A 60 16.26 10.56 16.15
CA ASP A 60 16.60 9.26 16.71
C ASP A 60 15.94 8.12 15.90
N PHE A 61 16.61 6.97 15.79
CA PHE A 61 16.09 5.83 15.01
C PHE A 61 14.82 5.21 15.62
N GLY A 62 14.74 5.14 16.94
CA GLY A 62 13.68 4.48 17.69
C GLY A 62 12.49 5.39 17.97
N THR A 63 12.74 6.52 18.63
CA THR A 63 11.68 7.37 19.21
C THR A 63 11.50 8.71 18.51
N GLY A 64 12.43 9.11 17.64
CA GLY A 64 12.42 10.43 17.00
C GLY A 64 12.39 10.38 15.48
N PRO A 65 11.40 9.72 14.84
CA PRO A 65 11.29 9.73 13.39
C PRO A 65 10.92 11.12 12.87
N ALA A 66 11.35 11.41 11.64
CA ALA A 66 10.83 12.53 10.87
C ALA A 66 9.74 12.05 9.92
N THR A 67 8.79 12.92 9.57
CA THR A 67 7.67 12.56 8.69
C THR A 67 7.39 13.64 7.67
N ALA A 68 6.94 13.24 6.49
CA ALA A 68 6.41 14.13 5.47
C ALA A 68 5.23 13.45 4.75
N THR A 69 4.37 14.25 4.13
CA THR A 69 3.29 13.74 3.27
C THR A 69 3.83 13.45 1.88
N MET A 70 3.35 12.35 1.29
CA MET A 70 3.59 12.00 -0.09
C MET A 70 2.26 11.81 -0.81
N SER A 71 2.10 12.49 -1.95
CA SER A 71 1.06 12.18 -2.92
C SER A 71 1.47 10.91 -3.67
N VAL A 72 0.60 9.88 -3.66
CA VAL A 72 0.87 8.58 -4.27
C VAL A 72 0.60 8.63 -5.76
N TRP A 73 1.56 8.16 -6.54
CA TRP A 73 1.47 8.13 -8.00
C TRP A 73 1.45 6.69 -8.48
N ASP A 74 0.60 6.41 -9.48
CA ASP A 74 0.49 5.09 -10.10
C ASP A 74 0.28 5.21 -11.61
N LYS A 75 0.45 4.11 -12.33
CA LYS A 75 0.26 4.09 -13.79
C LYS A 75 -1.22 4.18 -14.14
N ASP A 76 -1.54 5.14 -15.01
CA ASP A 76 -2.82 5.20 -15.69
C ASP A 76 -2.94 4.11 -16.76
N THR A 77 -4.09 4.05 -17.45
CA THR A 77 -4.33 3.09 -18.54
C THR A 77 -3.41 3.29 -19.74
N ASN A 78 -2.74 4.44 -19.85
CA ASN A 78 -1.78 4.76 -20.90
C ASN A 78 -0.34 4.45 -20.48
N GLY A 79 -0.14 3.97 -19.24
CA GLY A 79 1.17 3.66 -18.67
C GLY A 79 1.93 4.88 -18.12
N ASN A 80 1.30 6.05 -18.05
CA ASN A 80 1.88 7.26 -17.48
C ASN A 80 1.71 7.26 -15.96
N MET A 81 2.74 7.69 -15.23
CA MET A 81 2.60 7.94 -13.79
C MET A 81 1.74 9.17 -13.56
N VAL A 82 0.63 9.00 -12.84
CA VAL A 82 -0.30 10.06 -12.48
C VAL A 82 -0.57 10.05 -10.98
N ASP A 83 -0.82 11.23 -10.43
CA ASP A 83 -1.29 11.36 -9.06
C ASP A 83 -2.66 10.67 -8.90
N THR A 84 -2.75 9.80 -7.91
CA THR A 84 -3.96 9.02 -7.59
C THR A 84 -4.95 9.79 -6.71
N GLY A 85 -4.55 10.91 -6.13
CA GLY A 85 -5.28 11.65 -5.10
C GLY A 85 -5.20 11.03 -3.70
N ARG A 86 -4.47 9.92 -3.54
CA ARG A 86 -4.18 9.30 -2.24
C ARG A 86 -2.93 9.95 -1.65
N ASN A 87 -3.01 10.36 -0.39
CA ASN A 87 -1.88 10.89 0.36
C ASN A 87 -1.48 9.93 1.48
N GLU A 88 -0.18 9.73 1.66
CA GLU A 88 0.38 8.87 2.69
C GLU A 88 1.44 9.60 3.52
N THR A 89 1.55 9.23 4.80
CA THR A 89 2.62 9.75 5.66
C THR A 89 3.86 8.86 5.54
N ILE A 90 4.95 9.43 5.04
CA ILE A 90 6.23 8.75 4.93
C ILE A 90 7.07 9.04 6.15
N VAL A 91 7.57 7.98 6.77
CA VAL A 91 8.37 8.00 7.99
C VAL A 91 9.83 7.76 7.64
N ASN A 92 10.67 8.73 7.99
CA ASN A 92 12.11 8.63 7.91
C ASN A 92 12.69 8.33 9.30
N ARG A 93 13.45 7.24 9.40
CA ARG A 93 14.19 6.84 10.61
C ARG A 93 15.71 6.93 10.43
N PHE A 94 16.18 7.42 9.27
CA PHE A 94 17.60 7.60 9.01
C PHE A 94 18.11 8.92 9.60
N LEU A 95 19.19 8.85 10.38
CA LEU A 95 19.76 10.01 11.11
C LEU A 95 20.45 11.05 10.21
N ARG A 96 20.70 10.73 8.93
CA ARG A 96 21.54 11.55 8.03
C ARG A 96 20.94 11.76 6.65
N ILE A 97 19.77 11.19 6.38
CA ILE A 97 19.11 11.31 5.08
C ILE A 97 18.01 12.35 5.23
N SER A 98 18.05 13.36 4.39
CA SER A 98 16.95 14.29 4.16
C SER A 98 16.56 14.24 2.71
N VAL A 99 15.27 14.38 2.42
CA VAL A 99 14.75 14.43 1.06
C VAL A 99 13.91 15.69 0.90
N PRO A 100 14.22 16.59 -0.05
CA PRO A 100 13.44 17.79 -0.24
C PRO A 100 12.06 17.49 -0.81
N SER A 101 11.13 18.42 -0.60
CA SER A 101 9.83 18.43 -1.26
C SER A 101 9.98 18.39 -2.78
N GLY A 102 9.02 17.73 -3.42
CA GLY A 102 8.98 17.55 -4.86
C GLY A 102 9.82 16.39 -5.41
N THR A 103 10.66 15.75 -4.59
CA THR A 103 11.39 14.54 -4.98
C THR A 103 10.44 13.36 -5.13
N ILE A 104 10.68 12.53 -6.15
CA ILE A 104 10.02 11.23 -6.32
C ILE A 104 10.70 10.20 -5.42
N VAL A 105 9.91 9.51 -4.61
CA VAL A 105 10.39 8.53 -3.63
C VAL A 105 9.62 7.23 -3.72
N GLU A 106 10.24 6.15 -3.27
CA GLU A 106 9.60 4.85 -3.02
C GLU A 106 9.53 4.63 -1.51
N ALA A 107 8.39 4.13 -1.03
CA ALA A 107 8.18 3.77 0.35
C ALA A 107 7.71 2.32 0.51
N LYS A 108 8.28 1.64 1.50
CA LYS A 108 7.94 0.26 1.86
C LYS A 108 7.22 0.22 3.21
N TRP A 109 6.22 -0.64 3.35
CA TRP A 109 5.49 -0.78 4.60
C TRP A 109 6.27 -1.63 5.61
N LEU A 110 6.89 -1.04 6.62
CA LEU A 110 7.69 -1.76 7.62
C LEU A 110 7.17 -1.49 9.01
N ASN A 111 6.80 -2.54 9.75
CA ASN A 111 6.35 -2.46 11.14
C ASN A 111 5.17 -1.49 11.36
N GLY A 112 4.24 -1.39 10.39
CA GLY A 112 3.07 -0.53 10.50
C GLY A 112 3.26 0.91 10.01
N GLU A 113 4.39 1.21 9.36
CA GLU A 113 4.71 2.55 8.85
C GLU A 113 5.19 2.48 7.40
N TRP A 114 4.82 3.45 6.56
CA TRP A 114 5.48 3.67 5.27
C TRP A 114 6.85 4.26 5.50
N ARG A 115 7.91 3.54 5.17
CA ARG A 115 9.29 4.01 5.32
C ARG A 115 9.93 4.34 4.00
N LEU A 116 10.67 5.44 3.96
CA LEU A 116 11.52 5.79 2.84
C LEU A 116 12.46 4.63 2.49
N ALA A 117 12.47 4.21 1.23
CA ALA A 117 13.35 3.14 0.75
C ALA A 117 14.24 3.57 -0.41
N ALA A 118 13.75 4.43 -1.29
CA ALA A 118 14.53 5.05 -2.34
C ALA A 118 14.07 6.51 -2.57
N ALA A 119 14.98 7.34 -3.08
CA ALA A 119 14.73 8.73 -3.43
C ALA A 119 15.37 9.04 -4.78
N ASP A 120 14.87 10.06 -5.46
CA ASP A 120 15.28 10.45 -6.82
C ASP A 120 15.04 9.34 -7.84
N CYS A 121 13.89 8.67 -7.72
CA CYS A 121 13.44 7.66 -8.66
C CYS A 121 12.84 8.37 -9.90
N ALA A 122 13.72 8.91 -10.75
CA ALA A 122 13.37 9.53 -12.02
C ALA A 122 13.17 8.50 -13.14
#